data_AF-A0A2G2LZ85-F1
#
_entry.id   AF-A0A2G2LZ85-F1
#
_cell.length_a   1.000
_cell.length_b   1.000
_cell.length_c   1.000
_cell.angle_alpha   90.00
_cell.angle_beta   90.00
_cell.angle_gamma   90.00
#
_symmetry.space_group_name_H-M   'P 1'
#
loop_
_entity.id
_entity.type
_entity.pdbx_description
1 polymer ?
#
loop_
_entity_poly.entity_id
_entity_poly.type
_entity_poly.pdbx_seq_one_letter_code
_entity_poly.pdbx_strand_id
1 'polypeptide(L)'
;MGFVRFLFREGSPFVFSVLIVLFSLQTIPILSLPDSAIGMFVATAFSLGYMGIQMGLSAFARVGKDGPVVDLFLSLVPLITLIIIAVLDIVGKMPLSLFQMLGLGIAAIVVLMDIIFNTLILFKMNRLANDFVQMQ
;
A
#
# COMPACT_ATOMS: atom_id res chain seq x y z
N MET A 1 -10.91 21.66 2.67
CA MET A 1 -9.70 20.81 2.58
C MET A 1 -9.83 19.42 3.23
N GLY A 2 -10.89 19.10 3.99
CA GLY A 2 -11.03 17.78 4.63
C GLY A 2 -11.35 16.62 3.67
N PHE A 3 -12.27 16.82 2.72
CA PHE A 3 -12.73 15.76 1.82
C PHE A 3 -11.66 15.25 0.85
N VAL A 4 -10.86 16.15 0.26
CA VAL A 4 -9.77 15.76 -0.64
C VAL A 4 -8.71 14.95 0.11
N ARG A 5 -8.32 15.40 1.31
CA ARG A 5 -7.34 14.69 2.13
C ARG A 5 -7.83 13.32 2.59
N PHE A 6 -9.11 13.21 2.91
CA PHE A 6 -9.79 11.94 3.21
C PHE A 6 -9.80 11.00 2.00
N LEU A 7 -10.17 11.50 0.82
CA LEU A 7 -10.22 10.70 -0.41
C LEU A 7 -8.84 10.16 -0.81
N PHE A 8 -7.77 10.96 -0.67
CA PHE A 8 -6.41 10.51 -0.93
C PHE A 8 -5.88 9.55 0.13
N ARG A 9 -6.21 9.77 1.40
CA ARG A 9 -5.75 8.92 2.51
C ARG A 9 -6.44 7.57 2.53
N GLU A 10 -7.76 7.56 2.38
CA GLU A 10 -8.53 6.31 2.42
C GLU A 10 -8.61 5.63 1.06
N GLY A 11 -8.62 6.40 -0.03
CA GLY A 11 -8.71 5.87 -1.39
C GLY A 11 -7.40 5.34 -1.95
N SER A 12 -6.24 5.85 -1.52
CA SER A 12 -4.96 5.44 -2.10
C SER A 12 -4.63 3.95 -1.91
N PRO A 13 -4.91 3.29 -0.77
CA PRO A 13 -4.71 1.84 -0.62
C PRO A 13 -5.61 1.02 -1.54
N PHE A 14 -6.86 1.47 -1.77
CA PHE A 14 -7.76 0.81 -2.71
C PHE A 14 -7.29 0.97 -4.15
N VAL A 15 -6.95 2.19 -4.56
CA VAL A 15 -6.42 2.46 -5.92
C VAL A 15 -5.15 1.65 -6.16
N PHE A 16 -4.27 1.58 -5.16
CA PHE A 16 -3.05 0.79 -5.25
C PHE A 16 -3.36 -0.71 -5.37
N SER A 17 -4.29 -1.23 -4.59
CA SER A 17 -4.74 -2.64 -4.67
C SER A 17 -5.33 -2.97 -6.04
N VAL A 18 -6.17 -2.08 -6.59
CA VAL A 18 -6.73 -2.25 -7.94
C VAL A 18 -5.62 -2.32 -8.99
N LEU A 19 -4.58 -1.48 -8.86
CA LEU A 19 -3.46 -1.50 -9.79
C LEU A 19 -2.59 -2.75 -9.66
N ILE A 20 -2.39 -3.26 -8.45
CA ILE A 20 -1.73 -4.54 -8.21
C ILE A 20 -2.49 -5.67 -8.93
N VAL A 21 -3.82 -5.70 -8.82
CA VAL A 21 -4.66 -6.68 -9.52
C VAL A 21 -4.59 -6.50 -11.03
N LEU A 22 -4.71 -5.27 -11.53
CA LEU A 22 -4.62 -5.02 -12.98
C LEU A 22 -3.26 -5.42 -13.55
N PHE A 23 -2.18 -5.24 -12.79
CA PHE A 23 -0.84 -5.64 -13.18
C PHE A 23 -0.64 -7.16 -13.16
N SER A 24 -1.34 -7.88 -12.28
CA SER A 24 -1.28 -9.35 -12.21
C SER A 24 -2.11 -10.05 -13.29
N LEU A 25 -3.08 -9.36 -13.90
CA LEU A 25 -3.90 -9.91 -14.98
C LEU A 25 -3.14 -9.91 -16.32
N GLN A 26 -3.03 -11.10 -16.94
CA GLN A 26 -2.38 -11.27 -18.24
C GLN A 26 -3.29 -10.97 -19.45
N THR A 27 -4.59 -10.92 -19.24
CA THR A 27 -5.62 -10.91 -20.31
C THR A 27 -6.07 -9.52 -20.75
N ILE A 28 -5.40 -8.44 -20.36
CA ILE A 28 -5.68 -7.08 -20.85
C ILE A 28 -4.65 -6.71 -21.93
N PRO A 29 -4.91 -6.98 -23.23
CA PRO A 29 -3.93 -6.87 -24.31
C PRO A 29 -3.56 -5.45 -24.73
N ILE A 30 -4.27 -4.41 -24.27
CA ILE A 30 -3.98 -3.01 -24.66
C ILE A 30 -2.67 -2.49 -24.05
N LEU A 31 -2.16 -3.15 -23.00
CA LEU A 31 -0.88 -2.86 -22.39
C LEU A 31 -0.17 -4.21 -22.20
N SER A 32 0.57 -4.69 -23.20
CA SER A 32 1.55 -5.79 -23.05
C SER A 32 2.73 -5.42 -22.14
N LEU A 33 2.46 -4.58 -21.13
CA LEU A 33 3.37 -4.11 -20.10
C LEU A 33 3.77 -5.20 -19.10
N PRO A 34 2.88 -6.10 -18.61
CA PRO A 34 3.21 -6.98 -17.49
C PRO A 34 4.42 -7.88 -17.72
N ASP A 35 4.63 -8.31 -18.98
CA ASP A 35 5.73 -9.19 -19.37
C ASP A 35 6.95 -8.42 -19.92
N SER A 36 7.06 -7.13 -19.61
CA SER A 36 8.12 -6.28 -20.11
C SER A 36 8.80 -5.50 -18.97
N ALA A 37 10.06 -5.13 -19.18
CA ALA A 37 10.79 -4.25 -18.27
C ALA A 37 10.07 -2.89 -18.07
N ILE A 38 9.31 -2.43 -19.06
CA ILE A 38 8.53 -1.20 -18.99
C ILE A 38 7.38 -1.36 -17.98
N GLY A 39 6.66 -2.49 -17.98
CA GLY A 39 5.61 -2.71 -17.00
C GLY A 39 6.14 -2.85 -15.58
N MET A 40 7.28 -3.53 -15.39
CA MET A 40 7.96 -3.58 -14.10
C MET A 40 8.36 -2.16 -13.63
N PHE A 41 8.88 -1.32 -14.53
CA PHE A 41 9.19 0.07 -14.22
C PHE A 41 7.95 0.88 -13.82
N VAL A 42 6.84 0.74 -14.56
CA VAL A 42 5.57 1.41 -14.24
C VAL A 42 5.03 0.97 -12.89
N ALA A 43 5.02 -0.34 -12.61
CA ALA A 43 4.60 -0.88 -11.31
C ALA A 43 5.47 -0.36 -10.16
N THR A 44 6.79 -0.28 -10.38
CA THR A 44 7.75 0.26 -9.41
C THR A 44 7.51 1.76 -9.17
N ALA A 45 7.39 2.56 -10.22
CA ALA A 45 7.12 3.98 -10.13
C ALA A 45 5.80 4.26 -9.40
N PHE A 46 4.76 3.46 -9.68
CA PHE A 46 3.49 3.57 -9.00
C PHE A 46 3.58 3.19 -7.52
N SER A 47 4.34 2.14 -7.19
CA SER A 47 4.58 1.73 -5.80
C SER A 47 5.32 2.81 -5.00
N LEU A 48 6.34 3.44 -5.60
CA LEU A 48 7.02 4.58 -4.99
C LEU A 48 6.10 5.79 -4.83
N GLY A 49 5.24 6.05 -5.81
CA GLY A 49 4.22 7.09 -5.72
C GLY A 49 3.23 6.87 -4.57
N TYR A 50 2.73 5.64 -4.43
CA TYR A 50 1.88 5.23 -3.30
C TYR A 50 2.59 5.48 -1.95
N MET A 51 3.82 5.02 -1.81
CA MET A 51 4.62 5.21 -0.59
C MET A 51 4.84 6.70 -0.29
N GLY A 52 5.14 7.50 -1.30
CA GLY A 52 5.32 8.94 -1.17
C GLY A 52 4.05 9.65 -0.69
N ILE A 53 2.88 9.24 -1.20
CA ILE A 53 1.59 9.77 -0.74
C ILE A 53 1.36 9.39 0.73
N GLN A 54 1.56 8.14 1.11
CA GLN A 54 1.34 7.68 2.49
C GLN A 54 2.26 8.35 3.50
N MET A 55 3.55 8.45 3.16
CA MET A 55 4.52 9.17 3.98
C MET A 55 4.21 10.65 4.08
N GLY A 56 3.83 11.29 2.95
CA GLY A 56 3.44 12.69 2.93
C GLY A 56 2.23 12.97 3.81
N LEU A 57 1.18 12.15 3.70
CA LEU A 57 -0.03 12.28 4.52
C LEU A 57 0.26 12.10 6.02
N SER A 58 1.12 11.15 6.34
CA SER A 58 1.59 10.86 7.71
C SER A 58 2.42 12.00 8.30
N ALA A 59 3.29 12.65 7.51
CA ALA A 59 4.12 13.76 7.96
C ALA A 59 3.30 14.98 8.41
N PHE A 60 2.12 15.18 7.81
CA PHE A 60 1.21 16.28 8.16
C PHE A 60 0.09 15.87 9.12
N ALA A 61 0.12 14.64 9.66
CA ALA A 61 -0.90 14.15 10.58
C ALA A 61 -0.84 14.92 11.92
N ARG A 62 -1.99 15.33 12.45
CA ARG A 62 -2.11 16.01 13.74
C ARG A 62 -2.23 14.99 14.86
N VAL A 63 -1.32 15.07 15.82
CA VAL A 63 -1.33 14.24 17.03
C VAL A 63 -2.70 14.31 17.72
N GLY A 64 -3.34 13.16 17.90
CA GLY A 64 -4.61 13.01 18.64
C GLY A 64 -5.90 13.28 17.86
N LYS A 65 -5.83 13.65 16.57
CA LYS A 65 -7.03 13.83 15.71
C LYS A 65 -7.12 12.89 14.53
N ASP A 66 -6.00 12.32 14.11
CA ASP A 66 -5.96 11.33 13.05
C ASP A 66 -6.14 9.92 13.64
N GLY A 67 -6.83 9.03 12.91
CA GLY A 67 -7.16 7.68 13.35
C GLY A 67 -6.15 6.64 12.83
N PRO A 68 -4.99 6.45 13.48
CA PRO A 68 -3.91 5.60 12.98
C PRO A 68 -4.31 4.12 12.88
N VAL A 69 -5.32 3.69 13.65
CA VAL A 69 -5.87 2.34 13.58
C VAL A 69 -6.55 2.10 12.23
N VAL A 70 -7.32 3.08 11.74
CA VAL A 70 -8.01 2.97 10.43
C VAL A 70 -6.98 2.93 9.31
N ASP A 71 -5.93 3.76 9.40
CA ASP A 71 -4.84 3.77 8.42
C ASP A 71 -4.14 2.41 8.35
N LEU A 72 -3.89 1.77 9.50
CA LEU A 72 -3.31 0.43 9.54
C LEU A 72 -4.20 -0.61 8.86
N PHE A 73 -5.51 -0.61 9.12
CA PHE A 73 -6.46 -1.51 8.46
C PHE A 73 -6.51 -1.29 6.95
N LEU A 74 -6.42 -0.04 6.50
CA LEU A 74 -6.38 0.29 5.07
C LEU A 74 -5.09 -0.19 4.41
N SER A 75 -3.94 -0.11 5.09
CA SER A 75 -2.67 -0.68 4.61
C SER A 75 -2.69 -2.22 4.51
N LEU A 76 -3.59 -2.92 5.23
CA LEU A 76 -3.75 -4.37 5.09
C LEU A 76 -4.45 -4.77 3.78
N VAL A 77 -5.23 -3.87 3.16
CA VAL A 77 -5.94 -4.16 1.89
C VAL A 77 -4.97 -4.56 0.76
N PRO A 78 -3.93 -3.76 0.43
CA PRO A 78 -2.97 -4.16 -0.59
C PRO A 78 -2.14 -5.39 -0.18
N LEU A 79 -1.91 -5.61 1.12
CA LEU A 79 -1.22 -6.83 1.60
C LEU A 79 -2.05 -8.08 1.30
N ILE A 80 -3.34 -8.07 1.68
CA ILE A 80 -4.26 -9.18 1.42
C ILE A 80 -4.36 -9.45 -0.07
N THR A 81 -4.43 -8.39 -0.88
CA THR A 81 -4.46 -8.48 -2.34
C THR A 81 -3.23 -9.22 -2.88
N LEU A 82 -2.02 -8.86 -2.43
CA LEU A 82 -0.79 -9.53 -2.81
C LEU A 82 -0.73 -10.99 -2.36
N ILE A 83 -1.20 -11.30 -1.14
CA ILE A 83 -1.28 -12.67 -0.63
C ILE A 83 -2.21 -13.51 -1.52
N ILE A 84 -3.38 -12.99 -1.88
CA ILE A 84 -4.33 -13.68 -2.76
C ILE A 84 -3.68 -13.95 -4.12
N ILE A 85 -3.01 -12.96 -4.71
CA ILE A 85 -2.32 -13.13 -6.00
C ILE A 85 -1.22 -14.21 -5.90
N ALA A 86 -0.41 -14.18 -4.84
CA ALA A 86 0.63 -15.20 -4.61
C ALA A 86 0.03 -16.60 -4.47
N VAL A 87 -1.09 -16.75 -3.75
CA VAL A 87 -1.81 -18.03 -3.63
C VAL A 87 -2.34 -18.49 -4.99
N LEU A 88 -2.90 -17.58 -5.79
CA LEU A 88 -3.43 -17.91 -7.12
C LEU A 88 -2.35 -18.33 -8.11
N ASP A 89 -1.14 -17.76 -8.00
CA ASP A 89 0.03 -18.19 -8.76
C ASP A 89 0.51 -19.58 -8.33
N ILE A 90 0.63 -19.84 -7.02
CA ILE A 90 1.02 -21.16 -6.48
C ILE A 90 0.04 -22.27 -6.88
N VAL A 91 -1.27 -21.98 -6.88
CA VAL A 91 -2.32 -22.95 -7.29
C VAL A 91 -2.42 -23.07 -8.83
N GLY A 92 -1.61 -22.30 -9.58
CA GLY A 92 -1.56 -22.34 -11.04
C GLY A 92 -2.82 -21.77 -11.72
N LYS A 93 -3.59 -20.94 -11.01
CA LYS A 93 -4.79 -20.27 -11.55
C LYS A 93 -4.45 -18.93 -12.21
N MET A 94 -3.36 -18.30 -11.79
CA MET A 94 -2.85 -17.04 -12.33
C MET A 94 -1.33 -17.13 -12.46
N PRO A 95 -0.82 -17.84 -13.48
CA PRO A 95 0.63 -17.98 -13.65
C PRO A 95 1.23 -16.59 -13.87
N LEU A 96 2.20 -16.18 -13.06
CA LEU A 96 2.86 -14.89 -13.19
C LEU A 96 4.14 -15.01 -14.01
N SER A 97 4.43 -14.02 -14.84
CA SER A 97 5.76 -13.92 -15.47
C SER A 97 6.82 -13.46 -14.47
N LEU A 98 8.09 -13.66 -14.82
CA LEU A 98 9.21 -13.22 -13.99
C LEU A 98 9.16 -11.71 -13.70
N PHE A 99 8.79 -10.89 -14.68
CA PHE A 99 8.67 -9.44 -14.51
C PHE A 99 7.50 -9.06 -13.61
N GLN A 100 6.37 -9.76 -13.72
CA GLN A 100 5.25 -9.58 -12.81
C GLN A 100 5.63 -9.95 -11.37
N MET A 101 6.30 -11.09 -11.18
CA MET A 101 6.78 -11.52 -9.86
C MET A 101 7.71 -10.50 -9.22
N LEU A 102 8.66 -9.96 -9.98
CA LEU A 102 9.59 -8.93 -9.47
C LEU A 102 8.86 -7.62 -9.15
N GLY A 103 7.96 -7.15 -10.03
CA GLY A 103 7.18 -5.93 -9.80
C GLY A 103 6.25 -6.04 -8.60
N LEU A 104 5.56 -7.18 -8.45
CA LEU A 104 4.70 -7.48 -7.30
C LEU A 104 5.52 -7.68 -6.02
N GLY A 105 6.74 -8.20 -6.13
CA GLY A 105 7.69 -8.28 -5.01
C GLY A 105 8.09 -6.90 -4.48
N ILE A 106 8.35 -5.94 -5.38
CA ILE A 106 8.58 -4.54 -4.99
C ILE A 106 7.34 -3.95 -4.30
N ALA A 107 6.16 -4.18 -4.87
CA ALA A 107 4.90 -3.74 -4.26
C ALA A 107 4.74 -4.33 -2.86
N ALA A 108 5.07 -5.61 -2.65
CA ALA A 108 5.04 -6.25 -1.33
C ALA A 108 5.97 -5.58 -0.32
N ILE A 109 7.20 -5.25 -0.71
CA ILE A 109 8.13 -4.52 0.16
C ILE A 109 7.55 -3.15 0.54
N VAL A 110 6.98 -2.43 -0.41
CA VAL A 110 6.36 -1.12 -0.17
C VAL A 110 5.18 -1.22 0.80
N VAL A 111 4.31 -2.23 0.63
CA VAL A 111 3.18 -2.45 1.54
C VAL A 111 3.65 -2.80 2.95
N LEU A 112 4.69 -3.64 3.10
CA LEU A 112 5.26 -3.95 4.40
C LEU A 112 5.83 -2.70 5.07
N MET A 113 6.53 -1.84 4.31
CA MET A 113 7.02 -0.57 4.82
C MET A 113 5.86 0.32 5.30
N ASP A 114 4.81 0.46 4.51
CA ASP A 114 3.61 1.24 4.89
C ASP A 114 2.99 0.74 6.20
N ILE A 115 2.82 -0.58 6.35
CA ILE A 115 2.32 -1.19 7.58
C ILE A 115 3.25 -0.91 8.78
N ILE A 116 4.57 -1.04 8.59
CA ILE A 116 5.56 -0.75 9.64
C ILE A 116 5.47 0.72 10.05
N PHE A 117 5.40 1.65 9.10
CA PHE A 117 5.28 3.08 9.39
C PHE A 117 4.00 3.40 10.17
N ASN A 118 2.84 2.90 9.73
CA ASN A 118 1.58 3.14 10.42
C ASN A 118 1.56 2.52 11.83
N THR A 119 2.19 1.35 12.00
CA THR A 119 2.36 0.72 13.30
C THR A 119 3.25 1.56 14.23
N LEU A 120 4.38 2.07 13.73
CA LEU A 120 5.29 2.94 14.50
C LEU A 120 4.62 4.25 14.91
N ILE A 121 3.83 4.87 14.01
CA ILE A 121 3.07 6.09 14.30
C ILE A 121 2.04 5.81 15.40
N LEU A 122 1.32 4.69 15.31
CA LEU A 122 0.35 4.28 16.33
C LEU A 122 1.01 4.12 17.70
N PHE A 123 2.14 3.42 17.79
CA PHE A 123 2.87 3.28 19.05
C PHE A 123 3.39 4.61 19.58
N LYS A 124 3.91 5.49 18.71
CA LYS A 124 4.35 6.83 19.11
C LYS A 124 3.18 7.66 19.67
N MET A 125 2.02 7.61 19.04
CA MET A 125 0.82 8.31 19.52
C MET A 125 0.31 7.74 20.85
N ASN A 126 0.30 6.42 21.01
CA ASN A 126 -0.10 5.77 22.26
C ASN A 126 0.86 6.13 23.41
N ARG A 127 2.17 6.17 23.15
CA ARG A 127 3.15 6.61 24.15
C ARG A 127 2.91 8.06 24.57
N LEU A 128 2.72 8.96 23.61
CA LEU A 128 2.41 10.37 23.90
C LEU A 128 1.14 10.51 24.73
N ALA A 129 0.07 9.78 24.40
CA ALA A 129 -1.16 9.80 25.19
C ALA A 129 -0.95 9.34 26.63
N ASN A 130 -0.20 8.26 26.85
CA ASN A 130 0.14 7.78 28.20
C ASN A 130 1.01 8.78 28.98
N ASP A 131 2.03 9.37 28.32
CA ASP A 131 2.90 10.37 28.94
C ASP A 131 2.11 11.63 29.34
N PHE A 132 1.10 12.05 28.56
CA PHE A 132 0.22 13.17 28.89
C PHE A 132 -0.71 12.89 30.09
N VAL A 133 -1.19 11.65 30.24
CA VAL A 133 -2.02 11.24 31.39
C VAL A 133 -1.20 11.16 32.68
N GLN A 134 0.09 10.81 32.61
CA GLN A 134 0.97 10.79 33.78
C GLN A 134 1.40 12.18 34.29
N MET A 135 1.21 13.23 33.49
CA MET A 135 1.50 14.61 33.88
C MET A 135 0.30 15.36 34.49
N GLN A 136 -0.88 14.72 34.58
CA GLN A 136 -2.05 15.21 35.31
C GLN A 136 -2.13 14.54 36.69
#